data_AF-A0A1H0AWG0-F1
#
_entry.id   AF-A0A1H0AWG0-F1
#
_cell.length_a   1.000
_cell.length_b   1.000
_cell.length_c   1.000
_cell.angle_alpha   90.00
_cell.angle_beta   90.00
_cell.angle_gamma   90.00
#
_symmetry.space_group_name_H-M   'P 1'
#
loop_
_entity.id
_entity.type
_entity.pdbx_description
1 polymer ?
#
loop_
_entity_poly.entity_id
_entity_poly.type
_entity_poly.pdbx_seq_one_letter_code
_entity_poly.pdbx_strand_id
1 'polypeptide(L)'
;MKTKILLAVVLLLVVSFTGCTGGYKDGTYKAEAAEYEHGWKDYLVIGVADGKVTVKEFDALNEAGDKKSQDADYRAAMEPVSGTYPEKYIADIISEFQKKGSADKMDTITGATKSTNSFKALLNEALAKAQKGEAKSAAPEDSSK
;
A
#
# COMPACT_ATOMS: atom_id res chain seq x y z
N MET A 1 39.18 -15.65 -38.84
CA MET A 1 37.91 -15.47 -39.58
C MET A 1 36.83 -16.15 -38.74
N LYS A 2 35.86 -15.49 -38.09
CA LYS A 2 35.12 -14.26 -38.41
C LYS A 2 34.58 -13.63 -37.09
N THR A 3 34.79 -12.32 -37.02
CA THR A 3 34.00 -11.26 -36.36
C THR A 3 33.60 -11.35 -34.88
N LYS A 4 34.33 -10.56 -34.08
CA LYS A 4 33.88 -9.92 -32.83
C LYS A 4 32.76 -8.93 -33.19
N ILE A 5 31.63 -8.96 -32.49
CA ILE A 5 30.66 -7.86 -32.49
C ILE A 5 30.59 -7.31 -31.08
N LEU A 6 31.26 -6.16 -30.95
CA LEU A 6 31.15 -5.19 -29.87
C LEU A 6 29.80 -4.47 -30.08
N LEU A 7 28.87 -4.57 -29.15
CA LEU A 7 27.71 -3.66 -29.09
C LEU A 7 27.69 -3.00 -27.73
N ALA A 8 28.40 -1.87 -27.65
CA ALA A 8 28.16 -0.86 -26.65
C ALA A 8 26.83 -0.18 -26.98
N VAL A 9 25.81 -0.44 -26.17
CA VAL A 9 24.64 0.44 -26.08
C VAL A 9 24.66 1.04 -24.69
N VAL A 10 25.48 2.09 -24.57
CA VAL A 10 25.24 3.14 -23.59
C VAL A 10 23.96 3.83 -24.03
N LEU A 11 22.83 3.45 -23.45
CA LEU A 11 21.66 4.32 -23.41
C LEU A 11 21.32 4.59 -21.96
N LEU A 12 22.14 5.50 -21.42
CA LEU A 12 21.89 6.24 -20.20
C LEU A 12 20.66 7.14 -20.42
N LEU A 13 19.46 6.58 -20.39
CA LEU A 13 18.24 7.36 -20.17
C LEU A 13 18.05 7.48 -18.66
N VAL A 14 18.86 8.35 -18.06
CA VAL A 14 18.42 9.06 -16.86
C VAL A 14 17.26 9.92 -17.34
N VAL A 15 16.05 9.35 -17.34
CA VAL A 15 14.85 10.18 -17.25
C VAL A 15 14.95 10.78 -15.86
N SER A 16 15.62 11.91 -15.77
CA SER A 16 15.49 12.83 -14.65
C SER A 16 14.04 13.24 -14.67
N PHE A 17 13.19 12.44 -14.04
CA PHE A 17 11.88 12.89 -13.61
C PHE A 17 12.18 13.90 -12.51
N THR A 18 12.53 15.10 -12.93
CA THR A 18 12.54 16.29 -12.12
C THR A 18 11.09 16.58 -11.81
N GLY A 19 10.49 15.72 -10.98
CA GLY A 19 9.22 15.96 -10.33
C GLY A 19 9.44 17.19 -9.46
N CYS A 20 8.86 18.30 -9.94
CA CYS A 20 8.89 19.62 -9.33
C CYS A 20 8.80 19.54 -7.80
N THR A 21 9.60 20.37 -7.18
CA THR A 21 9.63 20.76 -5.77
C THR A 21 8.22 20.84 -5.17
N GLY A 22 7.84 19.85 -4.33
CA GLY A 22 6.65 19.90 -3.47
C GLY A 22 5.70 18.69 -3.45
N GLY A 23 6.02 17.55 -4.09
CA GLY A 23 5.11 16.39 -4.18
C GLY A 23 5.71 15.03 -3.77
N TYR A 24 4.88 13.99 -3.74
CA TYR A 24 5.30 12.61 -3.49
C TYR A 24 6.20 12.06 -4.61
N LYS A 25 7.25 11.32 -4.27
CA LYS A 25 8.12 10.64 -5.23
C LYS A 25 7.45 9.37 -5.75
N ASP A 26 7.59 9.09 -7.04
CA ASP A 26 7.02 7.89 -7.65
C ASP A 26 7.72 6.61 -7.16
N GLY A 27 6.91 5.62 -6.76
CA GLY A 27 7.39 4.38 -6.16
C GLY A 27 6.30 3.58 -5.44
N THR A 28 6.72 2.46 -4.85
CA THR A 28 5.90 1.65 -3.95
C THR A 28 6.39 1.82 -2.53
N TYR A 29 5.50 2.13 -1.60
CA TYR A 29 5.82 2.44 -0.21
C TYR A 29 4.99 1.57 0.73
N LYS A 30 5.64 0.99 1.73
CA LYS A 30 5.00 0.18 2.77
C LYS A 30 5.09 0.88 4.13
N ALA A 31 3.98 0.85 4.87
CA ALA A 31 3.92 1.19 6.29
C ALA A 31 3.35 0.00 7.07
N GLU A 32 3.77 -0.17 8.31
CA GLU A 32 3.33 -1.23 9.21
C GLU A 32 3.05 -0.63 10.59
N ALA A 33 2.06 -1.17 11.30
CA ALA A 33 1.85 -0.80 12.68
C ALA A 33 3.10 -1.12 13.51
N ALA A 34 3.37 -0.28 14.52
CA ALA A 34 4.57 -0.44 15.35
C ALA A 34 4.55 -1.77 16.14
N GLU A 35 3.38 -2.15 16.63
CA GLU A 35 3.19 -3.31 17.51
C GLU A 35 2.04 -4.19 17.01
N TYR A 36 2.04 -5.44 17.47
CA TYR A 36 0.91 -6.34 17.29
C TYR A 36 -0.25 -5.92 18.21
N GLU A 37 -1.48 -5.86 17.67
CA GLU A 37 -2.72 -5.71 18.43
C GLU A 37 -3.53 -7.01 18.29
N HIS A 38 -3.77 -7.70 19.41
CA HIS A 38 -4.50 -8.98 19.45
C HIS A 38 -3.91 -10.07 18.52
N GLY A 39 -2.59 -10.13 18.40
CA GLY A 39 -1.89 -11.10 17.56
C GLY A 39 -1.82 -10.74 16.08
N TRP A 40 -2.26 -9.53 15.68
CA TRP A 40 -2.24 -9.04 14.31
C TRP A 40 -1.47 -7.73 14.19
N LYS A 41 -0.71 -7.57 13.11
CA LYS A 41 0.00 -6.33 12.80
C LYS A 41 -0.44 -5.80 11.43
N ASP A 42 -1.13 -4.67 11.44
CA ASP A 42 -1.63 -4.03 10.23
C ASP A 42 -0.47 -3.54 9.35
N TYR A 43 -0.67 -3.61 8.04
CA TYR A 43 0.24 -3.03 7.05
C TYR A 43 -0.52 -2.45 5.86
N LEU A 44 0.08 -1.46 5.23
CA LEU A 44 -0.43 -0.81 4.03
C LEU A 44 0.70 -0.70 3.01
N VAL A 45 0.41 -1.05 1.76
CA VAL A 45 1.26 -0.82 0.60
C VAL A 45 0.54 0.14 -0.35
N ILE A 46 1.20 1.25 -0.69
CA ILE A 46 0.70 2.22 -1.68
C ILE A 46 1.64 2.30 -2.88
N GLY A 47 1.08 2.62 -4.03
CA GLY A 47 1.81 3.06 -5.21
C GLY A 47 1.60 4.56 -5.44
N VAL A 48 2.67 5.27 -5.76
CA VAL A 48 2.66 6.67 -6.18
C VAL A 48 3.17 6.75 -7.61
N ALA A 49 2.39 7.37 -8.49
CA ALA A 49 2.77 7.65 -9.88
C ALA A 49 2.14 8.98 -10.32
N ASP A 50 2.93 9.89 -10.89
CA ASP A 50 2.48 11.22 -11.32
C ASP A 50 1.73 11.99 -10.23
N GLY A 51 2.18 11.85 -8.98
CA GLY A 51 1.54 12.44 -7.80
C GLY A 51 0.21 11.80 -7.38
N LYS A 52 -0.26 10.75 -8.08
CA LYS A 52 -1.45 9.99 -7.72
C LYS A 52 -1.11 8.84 -6.80
N VAL A 53 -1.92 8.66 -5.76
CA VAL A 53 -1.77 7.59 -4.77
C VAL A 53 -2.78 6.49 -5.04
N THR A 54 -2.32 5.24 -5.05
CA THR A 54 -3.16 4.04 -5.18
C THR A 54 -2.86 3.07 -4.04
N VAL A 55 -3.87 2.41 -3.49
CA VAL A 55 -3.66 1.31 -2.54
C VAL A 55 -3.34 0.05 -3.33
N LYS A 56 -2.20 -0.58 -3.02
CA LYS A 56 -1.81 -1.88 -3.59
C LYS A 56 -2.27 -3.01 -2.69
N GLU A 57 -2.18 -2.82 -1.38
CA GLU A 57 -2.57 -3.83 -0.40
C GLU A 57 -2.80 -3.19 0.97
N PHE A 58 -3.82 -3.63 1.69
CA PHE A 58 -4.06 -3.30 3.09
C PHE A 58 -4.57 -4.57 3.79
N ASP A 59 -3.89 -5.01 4.83
CA ASP A 59 -4.28 -6.19 5.62
C ASP A 59 -3.56 -6.17 6.97
N ALA A 60 -3.69 -7.24 7.75
CA ALA A 60 -2.89 -7.49 8.93
C ALA A 60 -2.26 -8.89 8.87
N LEU A 61 -1.03 -9.02 9.34
CA LEU A 61 -0.34 -10.31 9.45
C LEU A 61 -0.30 -10.78 10.89
N ASN A 62 -0.50 -12.09 11.11
CA ASN A 62 -0.17 -12.72 12.38
C ASN A 62 1.35 -12.98 12.47
N GLU A 63 1.81 -13.57 13.58
CA GLU A 63 3.23 -13.92 13.75
C GLU A 63 3.73 -14.99 12.77
N ALA A 64 2.83 -15.83 12.24
CA ALA A 64 3.14 -16.84 11.22
C ALA A 64 3.20 -16.25 9.79
N GLY A 65 2.77 -15.00 9.60
CA GLY A 65 2.69 -14.34 8.30
C GLY A 65 1.39 -14.60 7.53
N ASP A 66 0.37 -15.16 8.17
CA ASP A 66 -0.96 -15.33 7.57
C ASP A 66 -1.74 -14.02 7.61
N LYS A 67 -2.62 -13.83 6.62
CA LYS A 67 -3.45 -12.63 6.49
C LYS A 67 -4.75 -12.75 7.26
N LYS A 68 -5.09 -11.68 7.98
CA LYS A 68 -6.34 -11.56 8.73
C LYS A 68 -7.57 -11.61 7.84
N SER A 69 -7.47 -11.06 6.62
CA SER A 69 -8.53 -11.18 5.61
C SER A 69 -8.87 -12.61 5.23
N GLN A 70 -7.94 -13.55 5.41
CA GLN A 70 -8.09 -14.96 5.03
C GLN A 70 -8.40 -15.87 6.23
N ASP A 71 -8.52 -15.31 7.43
CA ASP A 71 -8.80 -16.05 8.65
C ASP A 71 -10.32 -16.28 8.82
N ALA A 72 -10.73 -17.52 8.56
CA ALA A 72 -12.13 -17.94 8.66
C ALA A 72 -12.67 -17.91 10.10
N ASP A 73 -11.84 -18.20 11.10
CA ASP A 73 -12.24 -18.21 12.50
C ASP A 73 -12.43 -16.78 13.02
N TYR A 74 -11.54 -15.86 12.64
CA TYR A 74 -11.68 -14.44 12.93
C TYR A 74 -12.96 -13.88 12.32
N ARG A 75 -13.25 -14.24 11.06
CA ARG A 75 -14.50 -13.86 10.41
C ARG A 75 -15.71 -14.38 11.19
N ALA A 76 -15.73 -15.68 11.52
CA ALA A 76 -16.85 -16.31 12.23
C ALA A 76 -17.10 -15.67 13.60
N ALA A 77 -16.05 -15.21 14.29
CA ALA A 77 -16.16 -14.51 15.56
C ALA A 77 -16.62 -13.05 15.41
N MET A 78 -16.15 -12.33 14.39
CA MET A 78 -16.39 -10.89 14.23
C MET A 78 -17.74 -10.56 13.57
N GLU A 79 -18.11 -11.29 12.51
CA GLU A 79 -19.25 -10.98 11.65
C GLU A 79 -20.58 -10.89 12.43
N PRO A 80 -20.91 -11.82 13.35
CA PRO A 80 -22.16 -11.76 14.12
C PRO A 80 -22.26 -10.56 15.07
N VAL A 81 -21.12 -10.01 15.52
CA VAL A 81 -21.06 -8.94 16.51
C VAL A 81 -20.98 -7.57 15.85
N SER A 82 -20.17 -7.47 14.78
CA SER A 82 -19.83 -6.18 14.14
C SER A 82 -20.56 -5.95 12.81
N GLY A 83 -21.22 -6.97 12.25
CA GLY A 83 -21.86 -6.90 10.93
C GLY A 83 -20.87 -6.77 9.76
N THR A 84 -19.59 -7.01 10.01
CA THR A 84 -18.50 -6.94 9.03
C THR A 84 -17.37 -7.87 9.46
N TYR A 85 -16.41 -8.09 8.57
CA TYR A 85 -15.24 -8.96 8.77
C TYR A 85 -14.04 -8.43 7.97
N PRO A 86 -12.81 -8.88 8.27
CA PRO A 86 -11.57 -8.40 7.66
C PRO A 86 -11.61 -8.15 6.16
N GLU A 87 -11.83 -9.17 5.35
CA GLU A 87 -11.91 -9.03 3.89
C GLU A 87 -12.93 -7.97 3.44
N LYS A 88 -14.12 -7.94 4.06
CA LYS A 88 -15.17 -6.97 3.73
C LYS A 88 -14.80 -5.55 4.13
N TYR A 89 -14.41 -5.30 5.38
CA TYR A 89 -14.12 -3.92 5.80
C TYR A 89 -12.86 -3.37 5.11
N ILE A 90 -11.89 -4.22 4.76
CA ILE A 90 -10.71 -3.80 3.99
C ILE A 90 -11.15 -3.27 2.63
N ALA A 91 -12.02 -4.01 1.92
CA ALA A 91 -12.58 -3.56 0.64
C ALA A 91 -13.38 -2.26 0.79
N ASP A 92 -14.20 -2.14 1.84
CA ASP A 92 -15.00 -0.94 2.12
C ASP A 92 -14.10 0.28 2.40
N ILE A 93 -13.03 0.12 3.20
CA ILE A 93 -12.04 1.19 3.51
C ILE A 93 -11.32 1.64 2.23
N ILE A 94 -10.89 0.70 1.38
CA ILE A 94 -10.21 1.03 0.12
C ILE A 94 -11.16 1.77 -0.83
N SER A 95 -12.41 1.31 -0.93
CA SER A 95 -13.45 1.98 -1.74
C SER A 95 -13.71 3.40 -1.24
N GLU A 96 -13.76 3.60 0.07
CA GLU A 96 -13.95 4.90 0.69
C GLU A 96 -12.76 5.84 0.40
N PHE A 97 -11.53 5.35 0.53
CA PHE A 97 -10.35 6.13 0.16
C PHE A 97 -10.37 6.53 -1.32
N GLN A 98 -10.71 5.60 -2.23
CA GLN A 98 -10.81 5.89 -3.66
C GLN A 98 -11.84 6.98 -3.98
N LYS A 99 -12.97 7.00 -3.27
CA LYS A 99 -14.03 8.02 -3.44
C LYS A 99 -13.60 9.39 -2.91
N LYS A 100 -12.93 9.43 -1.76
CA LYS A 100 -12.60 10.68 -1.06
C LYS A 100 -11.26 11.27 -1.50
N GLY A 101 -10.35 10.43 -2.00
CA GLY A 101 -9.03 10.79 -2.49
C GLY A 101 -8.03 11.23 -1.41
N SER A 102 -8.41 11.24 -0.13
CA SER A 102 -7.56 11.67 0.97
C SER A 102 -8.03 11.13 2.32
N ALA A 103 -7.09 10.83 3.22
CA ALA A 103 -7.34 10.21 4.52
C ALA A 103 -8.19 11.07 5.47
N ASP A 104 -8.00 12.39 5.44
CA ASP A 104 -8.72 13.39 6.26
C ASP A 104 -10.22 13.49 5.91
N LYS A 105 -10.59 13.10 4.68
CA LYS A 105 -11.96 13.16 4.16
C LYS A 105 -12.73 11.84 4.28
N MET A 106 -12.05 10.75 4.65
CA MET A 106 -12.68 9.44 4.77
C MET A 106 -13.58 9.38 6.01
N ASP A 107 -14.78 8.87 5.81
CA ASP A 107 -15.65 8.47 6.90
C ASP A 107 -15.18 7.11 7.47
N THR A 108 -15.52 6.81 8.72
CA THR A 108 -15.21 5.50 9.31
C THR A 108 -16.23 4.47 8.86
N ILE A 109 -15.78 3.24 8.58
CA ILE A 109 -16.69 2.14 8.25
C ILE A 109 -17.33 1.60 9.53
N THR A 110 -18.66 1.47 9.55
CA THR A 110 -19.41 0.90 10.67
C THR A 110 -18.89 -0.51 10.99
N GLY A 111 -18.64 -0.78 12.27
CA GLY A 111 -18.06 -2.05 12.73
C GLY A 111 -16.54 -2.18 12.50
N ALA A 112 -15.90 -1.21 11.84
CA ALA A 112 -14.47 -1.23 11.52
C ALA A 112 -13.77 0.12 11.75
N THR A 113 -14.26 0.94 12.68
CA THR A 113 -13.70 2.26 13.01
C THR A 113 -12.21 2.20 13.35
N LYS A 114 -11.78 1.22 14.16
CA LYS A 114 -10.37 1.03 14.50
C LYS A 114 -9.52 0.75 13.25
N SER A 115 -9.97 -0.16 12.40
CA SER A 115 -9.29 -0.51 11.15
C SER A 115 -9.22 0.69 10.18
N THR A 116 -10.27 1.51 10.11
CA THR A 116 -10.23 2.75 9.30
C THR A 116 -9.20 3.75 9.84
N ASN A 117 -9.10 3.91 11.16
CA ASN A 117 -8.12 4.79 11.76
C ASN A 117 -6.68 4.28 11.58
N SER A 118 -6.47 2.96 11.67
CA SER A 118 -5.19 2.32 11.35
C SER A 118 -4.79 2.58 9.89
N PHE A 119 -5.70 2.37 8.94
CA PHE A 119 -5.46 2.70 7.53
C PHE A 119 -5.03 4.16 7.33
N LYS A 120 -5.72 5.13 7.96
CA LYS A 120 -5.36 6.55 7.87
C LYS A 120 -3.95 6.83 8.40
N ALA A 121 -3.59 6.23 9.54
CA ALA A 121 -2.26 6.38 10.14
C ALA A 121 -1.16 5.81 9.23
N LEU A 122 -1.34 4.58 8.75
CA LEU A 122 -0.40 3.91 7.86
C LEU A 122 -0.27 4.61 6.50
N LEU A 123 -1.36 5.16 5.98
CA LEU A 123 -1.34 5.97 4.76
C LEU A 123 -0.50 7.22 4.96
N ASN A 124 -0.67 7.95 6.05
CA ASN A 124 0.14 9.13 6.35
C ASN A 124 1.63 8.80 6.47
N GLU A 125 1.98 7.67 7.09
CA GLU A 125 3.36 7.21 7.18
C GLU A 125 3.95 6.84 5.80
N ALA A 126 3.20 6.09 4.99
CA ALA A 126 3.63 5.72 3.65
C ALA A 126 3.78 6.94 2.74
N LEU A 127 2.92 7.95 2.90
CA LEU A 127 3.04 9.23 2.21
C LEU A 127 4.25 10.05 2.68
N ALA A 128 4.57 10.03 3.98
CA ALA A 128 5.79 10.65 4.49
C ALA A 128 7.06 9.99 3.93
N LYS A 129 7.07 8.65 3.80
CA LYS A 129 8.13 7.90 3.10
C LYS A 129 8.21 8.32 1.63
N ALA A 130 7.06 8.47 0.96
CA ALA A 130 7.00 8.93 -0.43
C ALA A 130 7.49 10.37 -0.63
N GLN A 131 7.27 11.29 0.32
CA GLN A 131 7.84 12.65 0.26
C GLN A 131 9.36 12.63 0.32
N LYS A 132 9.94 11.74 1.13
CA LYS A 132 11.39 11.60 1.30
C LYS A 132 12.04 10.71 0.22
N GLY A 133 11.24 9.90 -0.50
CA GLY A 133 11.74 8.89 -1.44
C GLY A 133 12.38 7.67 -0.74
N GLU A 134 12.02 7.41 0.51
CA GLU A 134 12.56 6.30 1.30
C GLU A 134 11.78 5.00 1.03
N ALA A 135 12.47 3.85 1.00
CA ALA A 135 11.87 2.50 0.87
C ALA A 135 11.13 2.17 -0.44
N LYS A 136 11.68 2.59 -1.59
CA LYS A 136 11.24 2.14 -2.91
C LYS A 136 11.57 0.66 -3.10
N SER A 137 10.60 -0.24 -2.95
CA SER A 137 10.69 -1.52 -3.66
C SER A 137 10.49 -1.21 -5.15
N ALA A 138 11.40 -1.68 -6.00
CA ALA A 138 11.26 -1.51 -7.45
C ALA A 138 9.85 -1.98 -7.87
N ALA A 139 9.15 -1.15 -8.64
CA ALA A 139 7.88 -1.56 -9.23
C ALA A 139 8.09 -2.85 -10.03
N PRO A 140 7.11 -3.78 -10.07
CA PRO A 140 7.17 -4.88 -11.03
C PRO A 140 7.33 -4.27 -12.43
N GLU A 141 8.39 -4.66 -13.13
CA GLU A 141 8.60 -4.31 -14.53
C GLU A 141 7.33 -4.63 -15.31
N ASP A 142 6.85 -3.65 -16.07
CA ASP A 142 5.78 -3.82 -17.05
C ASP A 142 6.26 -4.84 -18.09
N SER A 143 5.92 -6.11 -17.86
CA SER A 143 6.02 -7.16 -18.86
C SER A 143 4.87 -7.00 -19.85
N SER A 144 4.93 -5.94 -20.67
CA SER A 144 4.06 -5.81 -21.83
C SER A 144 4.46 -6.90 -22.84
N LYS A 145 3.51 -7.77 -23.17
CA LYS A 145 3.59 -8.71 -24.29
C LYS A 145 2.84 -8.14 -25.48
#